data_AF-A0ABD6YUJ9-F1
#
_entry.id   AF-A0ABD6YUJ9-F1
#
_cell.length_a   1.000
_cell.length_b   1.000
_cell.length_c   1.000
_cell.angle_alpha   90.00
_cell.angle_beta   90.00
_cell.angle_gamma   90.00
#
_symmetry.space_group_name_H-M   'P 1'
#
loop_
_entity.id
_entity.type
_entity.pdbx_description
1 polymer ?
#
loop_
_entity_poly.entity_id
_entity_poly.type
_entity_poly.pdbx_seq_one_letter_code
_entity_poly.pdbx_strand_id
1 'polypeptide(L)'
;MNEFSRQITAFWEKEMSGDFWYKDDSFALMINKDLRETGQIMLFENTEDKRVNAVVTPTIMKRIGLTVKDYLSESVFLQLLKEAGISLHGADYIYYYQEENKKKLLETEINETIRKLESSDAEVFEHFVSSASKQDLDDAYVELDHWVVYGAFEDGKLVCVGSMYPWGKDVKIADLGVLTLPDYRGRGHAKNLVQAICKYILEQGYEPQYRCQTDNYASIALAAAAGLTLYGKWDLIAEDSII
;
A
#
# COMPACT_ATOMS: atom_id res chain seq x y z
N MET A 1 -17.03 15.73 -7.44
CA MET A 1 -17.06 14.84 -6.28
C MET A 1 -15.71 14.16 -6.22
N ASN A 2 -15.09 14.16 -5.03
CA ASN A 2 -13.79 13.56 -4.78
C ASN A 2 -14.00 12.08 -4.44
N GLU A 3 -14.19 11.25 -5.46
CA GLU A 3 -14.43 9.82 -5.32
C GLU A 3 -13.19 9.05 -5.75
N PHE A 4 -12.96 7.88 -5.14
CA PHE A 4 -12.01 6.89 -5.64
C PHE A 4 -12.63 6.13 -6.81
N SER A 5 -11.81 5.54 -7.68
CA SER A 5 -12.38 4.77 -8.80
C SER A 5 -13.11 3.53 -8.31
N ARG A 6 -14.11 3.11 -9.10
CA ARG A 6 -14.80 1.85 -8.90
C ARG A 6 -13.86 0.64 -8.88
N GLN A 7 -12.72 0.72 -9.57
CA GLN A 7 -11.72 -0.34 -9.56
C GLN A 7 -11.10 -0.52 -8.17
N ILE A 8 -10.76 0.58 -7.50
CA ILE A 8 -10.23 0.57 -6.14
C ILE A 8 -11.29 0.09 -5.16
N THR A 9 -12.50 0.67 -5.21
CA THR A 9 -13.55 0.32 -4.25
C THR A 9 -14.00 -1.13 -4.39
N ALA A 10 -14.19 -1.62 -5.63
CA ALA A 10 -14.56 -3.01 -5.87
C ALA A 10 -13.47 -4.00 -5.46
N PHE A 11 -12.20 -3.61 -5.55
CA PHE A 11 -11.09 -4.42 -5.05
C PHE A 11 -11.20 -4.59 -3.54
N TRP A 12 -11.27 -3.50 -2.77
CA TRP A 12 -11.35 -3.58 -1.30
C TRP A 12 -12.66 -4.20 -0.80
N GLU A 13 -13.78 -3.95 -1.46
CA GLU A 13 -15.05 -4.65 -1.18
C GLU A 13 -14.91 -6.16 -1.34
N LYS A 14 -14.19 -6.62 -2.37
CA LYS A 14 -13.94 -8.04 -2.61
C LYS A 14 -12.97 -8.62 -1.59
N GLU A 15 -11.84 -7.96 -1.32
CA GLU A 15 -10.83 -8.43 -0.36
C GLU A 15 -11.41 -8.57 1.05
N MET A 16 -12.28 -7.63 1.44
CA MET A 16 -12.92 -7.62 2.76
C MET A 16 -14.28 -8.34 2.80
N SER A 17 -14.63 -9.10 1.74
CA SER A 17 -15.89 -9.84 1.66
C SER A 17 -15.82 -11.20 2.37
N GLY A 18 -16.97 -11.71 2.79
CA GLY A 18 -17.11 -13.04 3.36
C GLY A 18 -18.51 -13.31 3.88
N ASP A 19 -18.68 -14.46 4.53
CA ASP A 19 -19.88 -14.79 5.27
C ASP A 19 -19.96 -13.90 6.52
N PHE A 20 -21.07 -13.18 6.65
CA PHE A 20 -21.29 -12.26 7.76
C PHE A 20 -21.32 -13.00 9.10
N TRP A 21 -20.53 -12.52 10.07
CA TRP A 21 -20.55 -13.05 11.44
C TRP A 21 -21.04 -12.00 12.46
N TYR A 22 -20.49 -10.78 12.42
CA TYR A 22 -20.87 -9.70 13.34
C TYR A 22 -20.73 -8.32 12.69
N LYS A 23 -21.57 -7.38 13.14
CA LYS A 23 -21.41 -5.95 12.84
C LYS A 23 -22.13 -5.10 13.86
N ASP A 24 -21.45 -4.05 14.29
CA ASP A 24 -22.03 -2.88 14.94
C ASP A 24 -21.59 -1.59 14.20
N ASP A 25 -21.75 -0.43 14.86
CA ASP A 25 -21.41 0.87 14.30
C ASP A 25 -19.89 1.06 14.11
N SER A 26 -19.06 0.33 14.87
CA SER A 26 -17.61 0.53 14.99
C SER A 26 -16.77 -0.63 14.47
N PHE A 27 -17.31 -1.84 14.45
CA PHE A 27 -16.60 -3.05 14.07
C PHE A 27 -17.47 -4.02 13.25
N ALA A 28 -16.88 -4.70 12.29
CA ALA A 28 -17.51 -5.81 11.56
C ALA A 28 -16.53 -6.98 11.43
N LEU A 29 -17.03 -8.21 11.51
CA LEU A 29 -16.26 -9.43 11.30
C LEU A 29 -16.96 -10.31 10.26
N MET A 30 -16.20 -10.72 9.26
CA MET A 30 -16.61 -11.66 8.21
C MET A 30 -15.71 -12.89 8.19
N ILE A 31 -16.26 -14.01 7.74
CA ILE A 31 -15.53 -15.27 7.58
C ILE A 31 -15.38 -15.54 6.09
N ASN A 32 -14.15 -15.65 5.61
CA ASN A 32 -13.88 -15.97 4.22
C ASN A 32 -12.92 -17.16 4.13
N LYS A 33 -13.43 -18.26 3.55
CA LYS A 33 -12.69 -19.51 3.38
C LYS A 33 -11.70 -19.48 2.21
N ASP A 34 -11.83 -18.50 1.32
CA ASP A 34 -11.06 -18.38 0.08
C ASP A 34 -9.86 -17.42 0.24
N LEU A 35 -9.61 -16.91 1.46
CA LEU A 35 -8.41 -16.13 1.77
C LEU A 35 -7.15 -16.97 1.59
N ARG A 36 -6.09 -16.32 1.11
CA ARG A 36 -4.76 -16.93 0.99
C ARG A 36 -4.13 -17.11 2.38
N GLU A 37 -3.09 -17.95 2.45
CA GLU A 37 -2.34 -18.20 3.69
C GLU A 37 -1.81 -16.90 4.33
N THR A 38 -1.24 -16.00 3.53
CA THR A 38 -0.74 -14.69 4.00
C THR A 38 -1.85 -13.69 4.34
N GLY A 39 -3.11 -14.02 4.05
CA GLY A 39 -4.28 -13.19 4.29
C GLY A 39 -5.26 -13.82 5.26
N GLN A 40 -4.83 -14.79 6.08
CA GLN A 40 -5.70 -15.52 7.01
C GLN A 40 -6.49 -14.62 7.95
N ILE A 41 -5.94 -13.42 8.22
CA ILE A 41 -6.58 -12.31 8.90
C ILE A 41 -6.23 -11.05 8.13
N MET A 42 -7.22 -10.21 7.86
CA MET A 42 -7.03 -8.84 7.45
C MET A 42 -7.95 -7.92 8.24
N LEU A 43 -7.43 -6.77 8.66
CA LEU A 43 -8.20 -5.66 9.22
C LEU A 43 -8.12 -4.49 8.25
N PHE A 44 -9.24 -3.85 7.99
CA PHE A 44 -9.31 -2.67 7.15
C PHE A 44 -10.25 -1.63 7.74
N GLU A 45 -9.71 -0.44 7.99
CA GLU A 45 -10.46 0.75 8.42
C GLU A 45 -10.52 1.74 7.27
N ASN A 46 -11.72 2.00 6.73
CA ASN A 46 -11.91 3.01 5.70
C ASN A 46 -12.02 4.39 6.34
N THR A 47 -11.44 5.41 5.70
CA THR A 47 -11.51 6.79 6.19
C THR A 47 -12.91 7.42 6.18
N GLU A 48 -13.81 6.92 5.33
CA GLU A 48 -15.18 7.44 5.17
C GLU A 48 -16.13 6.93 6.26
N ASP A 49 -16.15 5.61 6.49
CA ASP A 49 -17.08 4.99 7.45
C ASP A 49 -16.48 4.85 8.86
N LYS A 50 -15.16 4.96 9.00
CA LYS A 50 -14.39 4.80 10.25
C LYS A 50 -14.71 3.50 11.00
N ARG A 51 -15.28 2.51 10.31
CA ARG A 51 -15.56 1.19 10.86
C ARG A 51 -14.36 0.32 10.58
N VAL A 52 -13.90 -0.42 11.57
CA VAL A 52 -12.89 -1.46 11.36
C VAL A 52 -13.59 -2.72 10.88
N ASN A 53 -13.26 -3.17 9.68
CA ASN A 53 -13.77 -4.40 9.11
C ASN A 53 -12.66 -5.45 9.19
N ALA A 54 -12.94 -6.57 9.85
CA ALA A 54 -12.06 -7.72 9.91
C ALA A 54 -12.61 -8.84 9.02
N VAL A 55 -11.73 -9.51 8.30
CA VAL A 55 -12.04 -10.74 7.58
C VAL A 55 -11.04 -11.81 7.99
N VAL A 56 -11.54 -13.02 8.25
CA VAL A 56 -10.72 -14.13 8.77
C VAL A 56 -11.10 -15.45 8.12
N THR A 57 -10.17 -16.41 8.12
CA THR A 57 -10.51 -17.78 7.73
C THR A 57 -11.30 -18.53 8.81
N PRO A 58 -12.04 -19.59 8.44
CA PRO A 58 -12.68 -20.48 9.41
C PRO A 58 -11.71 -21.08 10.44
N THR A 59 -10.45 -21.34 10.04
CA THR A 59 -9.39 -21.85 10.92
C THR A 59 -9.08 -20.86 12.04
N ILE A 60 -8.95 -19.57 11.69
CA ILE A 60 -8.73 -18.52 12.68
C ILE A 60 -9.92 -18.39 13.61
N MET A 61 -11.15 -18.36 13.08
CA MET A 61 -12.37 -18.30 13.89
C MET A 61 -12.43 -19.42 14.94
N LYS A 62 -12.09 -20.64 14.54
CA LYS A 62 -12.05 -21.78 15.45
C LYS A 62 -10.97 -21.61 16.52
N ARG A 63 -9.81 -21.06 16.16
CA ARG A 63 -8.68 -20.88 17.07
C ARG A 63 -8.93 -19.81 18.13
N ILE A 64 -9.55 -18.69 17.75
CA ILE A 64 -9.93 -17.63 18.71
C ILE A 64 -11.15 -17.97 19.56
N GLY A 65 -11.92 -19.00 19.19
CA GLY A 65 -12.98 -19.57 20.02
C GLY A 65 -14.24 -18.69 20.18
N LEU A 66 -14.49 -17.76 19.25
CA LEU A 66 -15.65 -16.85 19.31
C LEU A 66 -16.99 -17.60 19.23
N THR A 67 -17.97 -17.13 20.01
CA THR A 67 -19.34 -17.67 20.03
C THR A 67 -20.37 -16.61 19.62
N VAL A 68 -21.54 -17.05 19.13
CA VAL A 68 -22.57 -16.20 18.48
C VAL A 68 -23.16 -15.10 19.40
N LYS A 69 -22.92 -15.16 20.71
CA LYS A 69 -23.49 -14.20 21.69
C LYS A 69 -22.49 -13.14 22.15
N ASP A 70 -21.27 -13.18 21.66
CA ASP A 70 -20.21 -12.30 22.14
C ASP A 70 -20.39 -10.90 21.54
N TYR A 71 -20.40 -9.89 22.40
CA TYR A 71 -20.18 -8.51 21.95
C TYR A 71 -18.73 -8.38 21.48
N LEU A 72 -18.51 -7.84 20.28
CA LEU A 72 -17.20 -7.80 19.66
C LEU A 72 -16.85 -6.38 19.24
N SER A 73 -15.81 -5.81 19.86
CA SER A 73 -15.14 -4.60 19.39
C SER A 73 -13.78 -4.96 18.80
N GLU A 74 -13.16 -4.02 18.07
CA GLU A 74 -11.78 -4.17 17.59
C GLU A 74 -10.83 -4.56 18.73
N SER A 75 -10.90 -3.87 19.88
CA SER A 75 -10.02 -4.15 21.02
C SER A 75 -10.17 -5.56 21.59
N VAL A 76 -11.41 -6.07 21.64
CA VAL A 76 -11.70 -7.44 22.09
C VAL A 76 -11.20 -8.44 21.06
N PHE A 77 -11.41 -8.17 19.77
CA PHE A 77 -10.93 -9.02 18.68
C PHE A 77 -9.40 -9.13 18.69
N LEU A 78 -8.69 -8.01 18.80
CA LEU A 78 -7.22 -7.99 18.90
C LEU A 78 -6.72 -8.74 20.14
N GLN A 79 -7.42 -8.62 21.28
CA GLN A 79 -7.09 -9.37 22.48
C GLN A 79 -7.26 -10.88 22.29
N LEU A 80 -8.31 -11.32 21.61
CA LEU A 80 -8.53 -12.74 21.29
C LEU A 80 -7.46 -13.30 20.36
N LEU A 81 -7.01 -12.53 19.36
CA LEU A 81 -5.89 -12.91 18.51
C LEU A 81 -4.62 -13.12 19.35
N LYS A 82 -4.33 -12.16 20.24
CA LYS A 82 -3.18 -12.23 21.13
C LYS A 82 -3.23 -13.45 22.06
N GLU A 83 -4.39 -13.74 22.65
CA GLU A 83 -4.59 -14.93 23.50
C GLU A 83 -4.43 -16.25 22.73
N ALA A 84 -4.81 -16.25 21.45
CA ALA A 84 -4.57 -17.35 20.53
C ALA A 84 -3.11 -17.46 20.04
N GLY A 85 -2.23 -16.54 20.46
CA GLY A 85 -0.83 -16.48 20.03
C GLY A 85 -0.69 -16.08 18.56
N ILE A 86 -1.58 -15.22 18.06
CA ILE A 86 -1.59 -14.71 16.69
C ILE A 86 -1.25 -13.21 16.75
N SER A 87 -0.23 -12.82 16.00
CA SER A 87 0.18 -11.43 15.83
C SER A 87 -0.22 -10.91 14.45
N LEU A 88 -0.40 -9.59 14.36
CA LEU A 88 -0.52 -8.87 13.09
C LEU A 88 0.84 -8.25 12.73
N HIS A 89 1.05 -8.01 11.45
CA HIS A 89 2.29 -7.43 10.92
C HIS A 89 2.49 -5.98 11.37
N GLY A 90 1.39 -5.26 11.56
CA GLY A 90 1.39 -3.83 11.84
C GLY A 90 0.82 -3.08 10.64
N ALA A 91 -0.05 -2.13 10.94
CA ALA A 91 -0.86 -1.49 9.92
C ALA A 91 -0.07 -0.57 8.98
N ASP A 92 -0.44 -0.63 7.71
CA ASP A 92 -0.07 0.33 6.67
C ASP A 92 -1.22 1.32 6.44
N TYR A 93 -0.87 2.56 6.12
CA TYR A 93 -1.76 3.44 5.40
C TYR A 93 -1.74 3.11 3.91
N ILE A 94 -2.91 3.13 3.28
CA ILE A 94 -3.08 2.89 1.84
C ILE A 94 -3.64 4.15 1.20
N TYR A 95 -2.99 4.58 0.13
CA TYR A 95 -3.32 5.79 -0.60
C TYR A 95 -3.57 5.50 -2.07
N TYR A 96 -4.53 6.23 -2.64
CA TYR A 96 -4.82 6.25 -4.07
C TYR A 96 -5.14 7.67 -4.54
N TYR A 97 -5.15 7.86 -5.85
CA TYR A 97 -5.70 9.08 -6.42
C TYR A 97 -7.22 9.05 -6.43
N GLN A 98 -7.85 10.15 -6.01
CA GLN A 98 -9.25 10.43 -6.33
C GLN A 98 -9.37 10.92 -7.78
N GLU A 99 -10.54 10.74 -8.39
CA GLU A 99 -10.80 11.04 -9.80
C GLU A 99 -10.40 12.48 -10.21
N GLU A 100 -10.60 13.46 -9.34
CA GLU A 100 -10.18 14.84 -9.61
C GLU A 100 -8.64 14.97 -9.68
N ASN A 101 -7.93 14.35 -8.74
CA ASN A 101 -6.47 14.40 -8.71
C ASN A 101 -5.84 13.58 -9.83
N LYS A 102 -6.49 12.50 -10.30
CA LYS A 102 -6.05 11.77 -11.51
C LYS A 102 -6.04 12.67 -12.73
N LYS A 103 -7.12 13.43 -12.95
CA LYS A 103 -7.22 14.37 -14.08
C LYS A 103 -6.11 15.41 -14.04
N LYS A 104 -5.90 16.03 -12.87
CA LYS A 104 -4.79 16.97 -12.64
C LYS A 104 -3.42 16.35 -12.92
N LEU A 105 -3.21 15.11 -12.47
CA LEU A 105 -1.96 14.40 -12.68
C LEU A 105 -1.69 14.12 -14.16
N LEU A 106 -2.71 13.68 -14.91
CA LEU A 106 -2.62 13.42 -16.35
C LEU A 106 -2.29 14.69 -17.15
N GLU A 107 -2.74 15.86 -16.68
CA GLU A 107 -2.43 17.16 -17.27
C GLU A 107 -1.08 17.75 -16.82
N THR A 108 -0.44 17.17 -15.80
CA THR A 108 0.83 17.68 -15.24
C THR A 108 1.99 17.41 -16.19
N GLU A 109 2.84 18.43 -16.40
CA GLU A 109 4.11 18.30 -17.10
C GLU A 109 5.14 17.58 -16.23
N ILE A 110 5.86 16.62 -16.83
CA ILE A 110 6.87 15.84 -16.12
C ILE A 110 8.20 16.60 -16.15
N ASN A 111 8.88 16.65 -15.00
CA ASN A 111 10.19 17.28 -14.89
C ASN A 111 11.21 16.53 -15.76
N GLU A 112 12.01 17.27 -16.53
CA GLU A 112 13.05 16.73 -17.43
C GLU A 112 14.12 15.91 -16.71
N THR A 113 14.31 16.11 -15.41
CA THR A 113 15.24 15.33 -14.59
C THR A 113 14.74 13.93 -14.26
N ILE A 114 13.50 13.60 -14.64
CA ILE A 114 12.89 12.30 -14.40
C ILE A 114 12.76 11.53 -15.70
N ARG A 115 13.22 10.28 -15.68
CA ARG A 115 13.06 9.37 -16.82
C ARG A 115 12.85 7.94 -16.36
N LYS A 116 12.30 7.13 -17.26
CA LYS A 116 12.28 5.68 -17.13
C LYS A 116 13.73 5.15 -17.09
N LEU A 117 13.97 4.17 -16.23
CA LEU A 117 15.21 3.40 -16.20
C LEU A 117 15.02 2.13 -17.02
N GLU A 118 16.06 1.75 -17.75
CA GLU A 118 16.09 0.54 -18.56
C GLU A 118 17.23 -0.37 -18.07
N SER A 119 17.31 -1.61 -18.57
CA SER A 119 18.39 -2.54 -18.21
C SER A 119 19.81 -1.99 -18.45
N SER A 120 19.97 -1.05 -19.39
CA SER A 120 21.25 -0.35 -19.63
C SER A 120 21.68 0.58 -18.49
N ASP A 121 20.77 0.93 -17.57
CA ASP A 121 21.06 1.77 -16.41
C ASP A 121 21.58 0.99 -15.18
N ALA A 122 21.88 -0.31 -15.35
CA ALA A 122 22.31 -1.21 -14.26
C ALA A 122 23.44 -0.62 -13.40
N GLU A 123 24.51 -0.10 -14.02
CA GLU A 123 25.65 0.47 -13.29
C GLU A 123 25.24 1.69 -12.44
N VAL A 124 24.36 2.54 -12.98
CA VAL A 124 23.87 3.74 -12.27
C VAL A 124 22.95 3.35 -11.11
N PHE A 125 22.11 2.33 -11.32
CA PHE A 125 21.23 1.78 -10.30
C PHE A 125 22.03 1.11 -9.17
N GLU A 126 23.03 0.30 -9.50
CA GLU A 126 23.93 -0.32 -8.52
C GLU A 126 24.65 0.74 -7.67
N HIS A 127 25.09 1.84 -8.27
CA HIS A 127 25.68 2.94 -7.52
C HIS A 127 24.67 3.60 -6.56
N PHE A 128 23.42 3.78 -7.00
CA PHE A 128 22.34 4.27 -6.14
C PHE A 128 22.08 3.32 -4.96
N VAL A 129 21.95 2.02 -5.21
CA VAL A 129 21.75 0.98 -4.17
C VAL A 129 22.91 1.00 -3.18
N SER A 130 24.16 1.07 -3.65
CA SER A 130 25.35 1.14 -2.78
C SER A 130 25.42 2.41 -1.92
N SER A 131 24.67 3.45 -2.29
CA SER A 131 24.57 4.72 -1.57
C SER A 131 23.40 4.77 -0.59
N ALA A 132 22.51 3.78 -0.61
CA ALA A 132 21.36 3.68 0.29
C ALA A 132 21.69 2.77 1.50
N SER A 133 21.00 2.99 2.62
CA SER A 133 21.10 2.05 3.74
C SER A 133 20.32 0.77 3.44
N LYS A 134 20.73 -0.34 4.05
CA LYS A 134 19.97 -1.61 3.94
C LYS A 134 18.51 -1.43 4.37
N GLN A 135 18.28 -0.70 5.46
CA GLN A 135 16.94 -0.42 5.96
C GLN A 135 16.10 0.34 4.93
N ASP A 136 16.64 1.39 4.31
CA ASP A 136 15.91 2.13 3.27
C ASP A 136 15.56 1.23 2.08
N LEU A 137 16.48 0.33 1.68
CA LEU A 137 16.24 -0.60 0.57
C LEU A 137 15.15 -1.62 0.91
N ASP A 138 15.25 -2.23 2.10
CA ASP A 138 14.28 -3.20 2.59
C ASP A 138 12.88 -2.55 2.72
N ASP A 139 12.80 -1.30 3.21
CA ASP A 139 11.54 -0.58 3.40
C ASP A 139 10.93 -0.08 2.08
N ALA A 140 11.75 0.38 1.13
CA ALA A 140 11.26 0.98 -0.11
C ALA A 140 10.92 -0.06 -1.19
N TYR A 141 11.57 -1.22 -1.15
CA TYR A 141 11.43 -2.31 -2.12
C TYR A 141 11.44 -1.82 -3.58
N VAL A 142 12.58 -1.24 -3.97
CA VAL A 142 12.83 -0.74 -5.33
C VAL A 142 13.83 -1.62 -6.05
N GLU A 143 13.45 -2.17 -7.21
CA GLU A 143 14.29 -3.05 -8.01
C GLU A 143 14.28 -2.60 -9.47
N LEU A 144 15.40 -2.79 -10.18
CA LEU A 144 15.54 -2.39 -11.59
C LEU A 144 14.74 -3.31 -12.54
N ASP A 145 14.46 -4.54 -12.13
CA ASP A 145 13.70 -5.52 -12.91
C ASP A 145 12.20 -5.55 -12.59
N HIS A 146 11.73 -4.64 -11.71
CA HIS A 146 10.31 -4.38 -11.55
C HIS A 146 9.67 -3.89 -12.86
N TRP A 147 8.34 -4.04 -12.95
CA TRP A 147 7.60 -3.84 -14.18
C TRP A 147 7.81 -2.45 -14.81
N VAL A 148 7.82 -1.41 -13.98
CA VAL A 148 8.10 -0.04 -14.40
C VAL A 148 9.03 0.61 -13.39
N VAL A 149 10.14 1.19 -13.84
CA VAL A 149 11.13 1.82 -12.97
C VAL A 149 11.45 3.22 -13.51
N TYR A 150 11.41 4.20 -12.63
CA TYR A 150 11.75 5.60 -12.92
C TYR A 150 12.84 6.09 -11.97
N GLY A 151 13.67 6.98 -12.47
CA GLY A 151 14.73 7.63 -11.71
C GLY A 151 14.67 9.15 -11.84
N ALA A 152 14.97 9.85 -10.75
CA ALA A 152 15.20 11.29 -10.74
C ALA A 152 16.70 11.55 -10.61
N PHE A 153 17.19 12.48 -11.43
CA PHE A 153 18.60 12.81 -11.54
C PHE A 153 18.88 14.22 -11.03
N GLU A 154 19.98 14.40 -10.29
CA GLU A 154 20.53 15.71 -9.92
C GLU A 154 22.03 15.69 -10.28
N ASP A 155 22.47 16.64 -11.11
CA ASP A 155 23.85 16.74 -11.61
C ASP A 155 24.40 15.43 -12.21
N GLY A 156 23.56 14.70 -12.96
CA GLY A 156 23.90 13.43 -13.60
C GLY A 156 23.94 12.23 -12.66
N LYS A 157 23.68 12.41 -11.36
CA LYS A 157 23.57 11.33 -10.38
C LYS A 157 22.12 10.89 -10.22
N LEU A 158 21.87 9.59 -10.14
CA LEU A 158 20.57 9.04 -9.74
C LEU A 158 20.39 9.24 -8.23
N VAL A 159 19.37 9.98 -7.83
CA VAL A 159 19.17 10.41 -6.42
C VAL A 159 17.84 9.97 -5.82
N CYS A 160 16.88 9.62 -6.66
CA CYS A 160 15.63 9.00 -6.26
C CYS A 160 15.24 7.94 -7.28
N VAL A 161 14.74 6.82 -6.80
CA VAL A 161 14.18 5.74 -7.61
C VAL A 161 12.77 5.49 -7.14
N GLY A 162 11.86 5.24 -8.08
CA GLY A 162 10.60 4.59 -7.77
C GLY A 162 10.31 3.50 -8.79
N SER A 163 9.73 2.42 -8.31
CA SER A 163 9.38 1.27 -9.14
C SER A 163 7.98 0.80 -8.81
N MET A 164 7.26 0.32 -9.81
CA MET A 164 5.90 -0.20 -9.64
C MET A 164 5.77 -1.60 -10.20
N TYR A 165 4.95 -2.41 -9.54
CA TYR A 165 4.64 -3.78 -9.94
C TYR A 165 3.14 -4.07 -9.74
N PRO A 166 2.53 -4.92 -10.58
CA PRO A 166 1.12 -5.29 -10.39
C PRO A 166 0.88 -5.92 -9.03
N TRP A 167 -0.11 -5.42 -8.29
CA TRP A 167 -0.44 -5.90 -6.94
C TRP A 167 -1.02 -7.33 -6.95
N GLY A 168 -1.69 -7.71 -8.03
CA GLY A 168 -2.26 -9.05 -8.19
C GLY A 168 -2.45 -9.42 -9.66
N LYS A 169 -2.62 -10.71 -9.93
CA LYS A 169 -2.70 -11.25 -11.29
C LYS A 169 -3.88 -10.72 -12.11
N ASP A 170 -5.02 -10.45 -11.46
CA ASP A 170 -6.27 -10.08 -12.13
C ASP A 170 -6.82 -8.72 -11.66
N VAL A 171 -5.96 -7.88 -11.10
CA VAL A 171 -6.34 -6.55 -10.59
C VAL A 171 -5.44 -5.52 -11.26
N LYS A 172 -6.04 -4.49 -11.86
CA LYS A 172 -5.25 -3.38 -12.43
C LYS A 172 -4.92 -2.34 -11.35
N ILE A 173 -4.25 -2.80 -10.31
CA ILE A 173 -3.62 -1.96 -9.29
C ILE A 173 -2.13 -2.23 -9.36
N ALA A 174 -1.31 -1.18 -9.29
CA ALA A 174 0.15 -1.30 -9.23
C ALA A 174 0.66 -0.67 -7.94
N ASP A 175 1.43 -1.43 -7.16
CA ASP A 175 2.01 -0.97 -5.89
C ASP A 175 3.33 -0.26 -6.16
N LEU A 176 3.58 0.81 -5.40
CA LEU A 176 4.73 1.70 -5.59
C LEU A 176 5.73 1.57 -4.44
N GLY A 177 6.97 1.25 -4.81
CA GLY A 177 8.16 1.47 -3.98
C GLY A 177 8.85 2.78 -4.37
N VAL A 178 9.35 3.55 -3.39
CA VAL A 178 10.10 4.79 -3.66
C VAL A 178 11.19 5.02 -2.63
N LEU A 179 12.40 5.36 -3.10
CA LEU A 179 13.56 5.66 -2.26
C LEU A 179 14.23 6.93 -2.75
N THR A 180 14.48 7.88 -1.84
CA THR A 180 15.37 9.02 -2.07
C THR A 180 16.59 8.91 -1.17
N LEU A 181 17.78 9.07 -1.75
CA LEU A 181 19.04 9.06 -1.01
C LEU A 181 19.01 10.13 0.10
N PRO A 182 19.54 9.84 1.31
CA PRO A 182 19.43 10.73 2.47
C PRO A 182 19.79 12.19 2.21
N ASP A 183 20.90 12.44 1.51
CA ASP A 183 21.40 13.79 1.23
C ASP A 183 20.51 14.61 0.28
N TYR A 184 19.60 13.94 -0.45
CA TYR A 184 18.74 14.53 -1.47
C TYR A 184 17.27 14.63 -1.04
N ARG A 185 16.96 14.26 0.21
CA ARG A 185 15.61 14.35 0.78
C ARG A 185 15.18 15.81 0.96
N GLY A 186 13.86 16.04 0.95
CA GLY A 186 13.27 17.37 1.15
C GLY A 186 13.43 18.34 -0.03
N ARG A 187 13.94 17.89 -1.19
CA ARG A 187 14.17 18.72 -2.39
C ARG A 187 13.11 18.56 -3.49
N GLY A 188 12.08 17.76 -3.25
CA GLY A 188 10.98 17.54 -4.20
C GLY A 188 11.19 16.40 -5.21
N HIS A 189 12.34 15.72 -5.21
CA HIS A 189 12.63 14.60 -6.12
C HIS A 189 11.58 13.49 -6.05
N ALA A 190 11.29 12.99 -4.84
CA ALA A 190 10.30 11.95 -4.64
C ALA A 190 8.93 12.36 -5.16
N LYS A 191 8.47 13.58 -4.84
CA LYS A 191 7.17 14.09 -5.29
C LYS A 191 7.07 14.05 -6.81
N ASN A 192 8.03 14.67 -7.49
CA ASN A 192 8.01 14.77 -8.95
C ASN A 192 8.11 13.36 -9.57
N LEU A 193 8.94 12.47 -9.00
CA LEU A 193 9.11 11.10 -9.47
C LEU A 193 7.83 10.28 -9.30
N VAL A 194 7.18 10.34 -8.14
CA VAL A 194 5.92 9.67 -7.87
C VAL A 194 4.85 10.16 -8.85
N GLN A 195 4.76 11.46 -9.10
CA GLN A 195 3.84 11.99 -10.10
C GLN A 195 4.12 11.43 -11.50
N ALA A 196 5.39 11.36 -11.91
CA ALA A 196 5.76 10.84 -13.23
C ALA A 196 5.41 9.36 -13.41
N ILE A 197 5.81 8.50 -12.47
CA ILE A 197 5.56 7.05 -12.58
C ILE A 197 4.07 6.74 -12.44
N CYS A 198 3.34 7.42 -11.54
CA CYS A 198 1.91 7.26 -11.39
C CYS A 198 1.14 7.73 -12.63
N LYS A 199 1.56 8.82 -13.27
CA LYS A 199 0.99 9.27 -14.55
C LYS A 199 1.11 8.17 -15.61
N TYR A 200 2.31 7.61 -15.77
CA TYR A 200 2.56 6.52 -16.71
C TYR A 200 1.66 5.30 -16.43
N ILE A 201 1.53 4.89 -15.16
CA ILE A 201 0.69 3.76 -14.75
C ILE A 201 -0.81 4.00 -15.03
N LEU A 202 -1.32 5.21 -14.79
CA LEU A 202 -2.69 5.59 -15.15
C LEU A 202 -2.91 5.51 -16.67
N GLU A 203 -1.94 5.95 -17.47
CA GLU A 203 -1.99 5.83 -18.94
C GLU A 203 -1.97 4.36 -19.41
N GLN A 204 -1.38 3.44 -18.63
CA GLN A 204 -1.47 1.99 -18.88
C GLN A 204 -2.81 1.39 -18.42
N GLY A 205 -3.71 2.19 -17.83
CA GLY A 205 -5.01 1.76 -17.34
C GLY A 205 -4.96 1.00 -16.01
N TYR A 206 -3.92 1.24 -15.20
CA TYR A 206 -3.77 0.73 -13.84
C TYR A 206 -3.99 1.87 -12.83
N GLU A 207 -4.40 1.49 -11.62
CA GLU A 207 -4.53 2.38 -10.48
C GLU A 207 -3.24 2.36 -9.64
N PRO A 208 -2.55 3.50 -9.46
CA PRO A 208 -1.39 3.57 -8.59
C PRO A 208 -1.80 3.44 -7.12
N GLN A 209 -1.18 2.48 -6.42
CA GLN A 209 -1.28 2.29 -4.99
C GLN A 209 0.02 2.73 -4.32
N TYR A 210 -0.11 3.50 -3.25
CA TYR A 210 1.01 3.87 -2.38
C TYR A 210 0.71 3.38 -0.97
N ARG A 211 1.69 2.74 -0.34
CA ARG A 211 1.58 2.26 1.04
C ARG A 211 2.76 2.75 1.87
N CYS A 212 2.51 2.98 3.15
CA CYS A 212 3.58 3.20 4.12
C CYS A 212 3.12 2.87 5.52
N GLN A 213 4.08 2.59 6.42
CA GLN A 213 3.78 2.42 7.83
C GLN A 213 3.16 3.70 8.41
N THR A 214 2.27 3.54 9.39
CA THR A 214 1.52 4.64 10.00
C THR A 214 2.36 5.67 10.74
N ASP A 215 3.60 5.34 11.10
CA ASP A 215 4.58 6.21 11.75
C ASP A 215 5.64 6.77 10.78
N ASN A 216 5.58 6.41 9.49
CA ASN A 216 6.48 6.94 8.46
C ASN A 216 6.00 8.31 7.96
N TYR A 217 6.20 9.34 8.80
CA TYR A 217 5.74 10.71 8.52
C TYR A 217 6.27 11.29 7.21
N ALA A 218 7.47 10.88 6.77
CA ALA A 218 8.04 11.33 5.51
C ALA A 218 7.25 10.80 4.30
N SER A 219 6.91 9.50 4.32
CA SER A 219 6.08 8.86 3.28
C SER A 219 4.63 9.37 3.31
N ILE A 220 4.06 9.62 4.48
CA ILE A 220 2.74 10.24 4.63
C ILE A 220 2.71 11.64 3.98
N ALA A 221 3.74 12.46 4.26
CA ALA A 221 3.86 13.79 3.67
C ALA A 221 4.07 13.72 2.15
N LEU A 222 4.85 12.73 1.68
CA LEU A 222 5.06 12.49 0.26
C LEU A 222 3.76 12.13 -0.46
N ALA A 223 2.95 11.22 0.09
CA ALA A 223 1.67 10.83 -0.49
C ALA A 223 0.78 12.06 -0.73
N ALA A 224 0.61 12.91 0.30
CA ALA A 224 -0.15 14.14 0.19
C ALA A 224 0.46 15.13 -0.84
N ALA A 225 1.79 15.32 -0.82
CA ALA A 225 2.48 16.22 -1.74
C ALA A 225 2.39 15.77 -3.21
N ALA A 226 2.30 14.47 -3.45
CA ALA A 226 2.13 13.86 -4.77
C ALA A 226 0.65 13.85 -5.25
N GLY A 227 -0.28 14.29 -4.42
CA GLY A 227 -1.71 14.39 -4.75
C GLY A 227 -2.52 13.11 -4.49
N LEU A 228 -1.95 12.14 -3.76
CA LEU A 228 -2.66 10.96 -3.30
C LEU A 228 -3.52 11.30 -2.08
N THR A 229 -4.62 10.56 -1.91
CA THR A 229 -5.54 10.70 -0.79
C THR A 229 -5.54 9.39 0.01
N LEU A 230 -5.54 9.50 1.35
CA LEU A 230 -5.65 8.34 2.23
C LEU A 230 -6.99 7.65 1.97
N TYR A 231 -6.93 6.36 1.68
CA TYR A 231 -8.10 5.51 1.46
C TYR A 231 -8.50 4.80 2.76
N GLY A 232 -7.52 4.22 3.44
CA GLY A 232 -7.73 3.51 4.68
C GLY A 232 -6.46 3.04 5.35
N LYS A 233 -6.64 2.32 6.44
CA LYS A 233 -5.60 1.65 7.23
C LYS A 233 -5.81 0.15 7.12
N TRP A 234 -4.78 -0.59 6.74
CA TRP A 234 -4.83 -2.03 6.49
C TRP A 234 -3.78 -2.75 7.31
N ASP A 235 -4.17 -3.84 7.95
CA ASP A 235 -3.26 -4.73 8.68
C ASP A 235 -3.56 -6.18 8.30
N LEU A 236 -2.54 -7.03 8.38
CA LEU A 236 -2.64 -8.44 8.04
C LEU A 236 -1.93 -9.30 9.07
N ILE A 237 -2.20 -10.60 9.03
CA ILE A 237 -1.49 -11.57 9.87
C ILE A 237 0.04 -11.46 9.67
N ALA A 238 0.79 -11.54 10.77
CA ALA A 238 2.26 -11.60 10.70
C ALA A 238 2.72 -12.96 10.14
N GLU A 239 3.83 -12.98 9.41
CA GLU A 239 4.36 -14.20 8.77
C GLU A 239 4.61 -15.33 9.77
N ASP A 240 5.08 -14.99 10.97
CA ASP A 240 5.37 -15.95 12.05
C ASP A 240 4.11 -16.53 12.71
N SER A 241 2.93 -16.01 12.36
CA SER A 241 1.64 -16.33 12.94
C SER A 241 0.72 -17.09 11.97
N ILE A 242 1.15 -17.31 10.72
CA ILE A 242 0.42 -18.09 9.71
C ILE A 242 0.27 -19.56 10.16
N ILE A 243 -0.92 -20.14 9.94
CA ILE A 243 -1.33 -21.46 10.44
C ILE A 243 -1.55 -22.45 9.30
#